data_AF-A0AAD6US10-F1
#
_entry.id   AF-A0AAD6US10-F1
#
_cell.length_a   1.000
_cell.length_b   1.000
_cell.length_c   1.000
_cell.angle_alpha   90.00
_cell.angle_beta   90.00
_cell.angle_gamma   90.00
#
_symmetry.space_group_name_H-M   'P 1'
#
loop_
_entity.id
_entity.type
_entity.pdbx_description
1 polymer ?
#
loop_
_entity_poly.entity_id
_entity_poly.type
_entity_poly.pdbx_seq_one_letter_code
_entity_poly.pdbx_strand_id
1 'polypeptide(L)'
;MDVDMDRYNLAGPNASHERLLKLQGIKAAEPSDWPSMLLEECLNGSFETFFSSVPVRRDSEPAQVEGLPETVIKLAKTPGVKGLLDDIQCYKQILVRDEYLWALNDAQAACYKRETKFHTPSECIHPKVQYRSVTEVPSPSPPVFSHNPFDDLRQVQDFYGKNKAFMIIGYPGIGKTAFLPIIVVLRCLARRVTFLQTKQNEMWMFYPFLRTVYVLRTEDIRPTQLRELLPQDTWALIDSNDDISSVPSCITSMRTFVIQATSARVFRTEWAPKRSYGAIRWYMASWTLGELICGRDFDPFDEDHHPTSEKDLEAFMAVCPPSARIAYSLQDEHFDFKKHVSSYRLGGAMTLQRLARLLSDDPEFDKDDTTSHHVLAITPGPIMYHLLRDKLRAGGYDPYPPWKMSGVAVD
;
A
#
# COMPACT_ATOMS: atom_id res chain seq x y z
N MET A 1 -15.38 -39.90 10.35
CA MET A 1 -15.69 -40.05 8.91
C MET A 1 -14.37 -39.98 8.18
N ASP A 2 -13.73 -41.14 7.98
CA ASP A 2 -12.49 -41.24 7.21
C ASP A 2 -12.83 -41.07 5.73
N VAL A 3 -12.42 -39.93 5.18
CA VAL A 3 -12.55 -39.66 3.75
C VAL A 3 -11.38 -40.37 3.08
N ASP A 4 -11.70 -41.41 2.32
CA ASP A 4 -10.79 -42.23 1.52
C ASP A 4 -9.98 -41.36 0.54
N MET A 5 -8.72 -41.08 0.90
CA MET A 5 -7.78 -40.22 0.17
C MET A 5 -7.14 -40.93 -1.04
N ASP A 6 -7.30 -42.25 -1.17
CA ASP A 6 -6.58 -43.03 -2.20
C ASP A 6 -7.26 -42.97 -3.59
N ARG A 7 -8.49 -42.44 -3.68
CA ARG A 7 -9.17 -42.20 -4.97
C ARG A 7 -8.79 -40.89 -5.67
N TYR A 8 -7.87 -40.09 -5.12
CA TYR A 8 -7.49 -38.78 -5.67
C TYR A 8 -6.37 -38.80 -6.71
N ASN A 9 -5.84 -39.97 -7.09
CA ASN A 9 -4.61 -40.08 -7.90
C ASN A 9 -4.78 -40.25 -9.43
N LEU A 10 -6.01 -40.15 -9.98
CA LEU A 10 -6.24 -40.36 -11.42
C LEU A 10 -6.41 -39.07 -12.25
N ALA A 11 -6.46 -37.91 -11.61
CA ALA A 11 -6.47 -36.63 -12.28
C ALA A 11 -5.19 -35.89 -11.85
N GLY A 12 -4.43 -35.32 -12.81
CA GLY A 12 -3.17 -34.64 -12.49
C GLY A 12 -3.33 -33.62 -11.35
N PRO A 13 -2.24 -33.21 -10.67
CA PRO A 13 -2.27 -32.44 -9.43
C PRO A 13 -3.15 -31.16 -9.46
N ASN A 14 -3.43 -30.62 -10.64
CA ASN A 14 -4.29 -29.46 -10.83
C ASN A 14 -5.80 -29.76 -10.70
N ALA A 15 -6.26 -30.93 -11.16
CA ALA A 15 -7.67 -31.31 -11.10
C ALA A 15 -8.12 -31.61 -9.66
N SER A 16 -7.21 -32.12 -8.84
CA SER A 16 -7.45 -32.31 -7.40
C SER A 16 -7.61 -30.97 -6.67
N HIS A 17 -6.80 -29.96 -7.01
CA HIS A 17 -6.92 -28.62 -6.42
C HIS A 17 -8.26 -27.95 -6.76
N GLU A 18 -8.64 -27.93 -8.04
CA GLU A 18 -9.89 -27.31 -8.47
C GLU A 18 -11.11 -27.98 -7.82
N ARG A 19 -11.08 -29.32 -7.73
CA ARG A 19 -12.13 -30.09 -7.05
C ARG A 19 -12.22 -29.73 -5.56
N LEU A 20 -11.08 -29.59 -4.87
CA LEU A 20 -11.06 -29.24 -3.45
C LEU A 20 -11.58 -27.82 -3.19
N LEU A 21 -11.28 -26.85 -4.07
CA LEU A 21 -11.85 -25.51 -3.99
C LEU A 21 -13.37 -25.52 -4.20
N LYS A 22 -13.86 -26.27 -5.20
CA LYS A 22 -15.31 -26.47 -5.43
C LYS A 22 -16.02 -27.13 -4.24
N LEU A 23 -15.39 -28.13 -3.61
CA LEU A 23 -15.91 -28.79 -2.42
C LEU A 23 -15.98 -27.86 -1.19
N GLN A 24 -15.24 -26.75 -1.20
CA GLN A 24 -15.36 -25.69 -0.20
C GLN A 24 -16.43 -24.66 -0.54
N GLY A 25 -17.18 -24.84 -1.64
CA GLY A 25 -18.18 -23.88 -2.10
C GLY A 25 -17.58 -22.59 -2.68
N ILE A 26 -16.26 -22.56 -2.90
CA ILE A 26 -15.57 -21.41 -3.48
C ILE A 26 -15.94 -21.35 -4.97
N LYS A 27 -16.50 -20.22 -5.38
CA LYS A 27 -16.95 -20.00 -6.76
C LYS A 27 -15.82 -19.40 -7.58
N ALA A 28 -15.67 -19.87 -8.81
CA ALA A 28 -14.90 -19.14 -9.81
C ALA A 28 -15.65 -17.84 -10.15
N ALA A 29 -14.90 -16.77 -10.39
CA ALA A 29 -15.44 -15.55 -10.98
C ALA A 29 -15.87 -15.82 -12.43
N GLU A 30 -16.85 -15.08 -12.92
CA GLU A 30 -17.27 -15.20 -14.31
C GLU A 30 -16.15 -14.68 -15.23
N PRO A 31 -15.99 -15.22 -16.45
CA PRO A 31 -14.98 -14.73 -17.39
C PRO A 31 -15.11 -13.25 -17.75
N SER A 32 -16.34 -12.71 -17.67
CA SER A 32 -16.66 -11.30 -17.90
C SER A 32 -16.32 -10.39 -16.72
N ASP A 33 -16.06 -10.95 -15.54
CA ASP A 33 -15.67 -10.13 -14.37
C ASP A 33 -14.27 -9.58 -14.57
N TRP A 34 -14.04 -8.33 -14.16
CA TRP A 34 -12.74 -7.67 -14.32
C TRP A 34 -11.56 -8.46 -13.74
N PRO A 35 -11.67 -9.22 -12.63
CA PRO A 35 -10.54 -9.99 -12.11
C PRO A 35 -10.12 -11.11 -13.08
N SER A 36 -11.10 -11.78 -13.69
CA SER A 36 -10.87 -12.83 -14.70
C SER A 36 -10.23 -12.23 -15.95
N MET A 37 -10.73 -11.08 -16.41
CA MET A 37 -10.14 -10.34 -17.53
C MET A 37 -8.69 -9.93 -17.24
N LEU A 38 -8.44 -9.35 -16.07
CA LEU A 38 -7.10 -8.95 -15.64
C LEU A 38 -6.13 -10.13 -15.62
N LEU A 39 -6.56 -11.27 -15.07
CA LEU A 39 -5.73 -12.46 -15.05
C LEU A 39 -5.39 -12.93 -16.46
N GLU A 40 -6.37 -13.00 -17.36
CA GLU A 40 -6.14 -13.43 -18.75
C GLU A 40 -5.24 -12.46 -19.51
N GLU A 41 -5.42 -11.15 -19.31
CA GLU A 41 -4.52 -10.11 -19.85
C GLU A 41 -3.09 -10.29 -19.32
N CYS A 42 -2.90 -10.54 -18.03
CA CYS A 42 -1.58 -10.78 -17.45
C CYS A 42 -0.95 -12.09 -17.95
N LEU A 43 -1.74 -13.12 -18.22
CA LEU A 43 -1.25 -14.40 -18.71
C LEU A 43 -0.79 -14.34 -20.18
N ASN A 44 -1.38 -13.45 -20.96
CA ASN A 44 -1.10 -13.30 -22.39
C ASN A 44 -0.25 -12.05 -22.72
N GLY A 45 -0.13 -11.11 -21.78
CA GLY A 45 0.62 -9.87 -21.91
C GLY A 45 2.06 -9.95 -21.42
N SER A 46 2.77 -8.84 -21.59
CA SER A 46 4.12 -8.62 -21.06
C SER A 46 4.12 -7.50 -20.03
N PHE A 47 5.26 -7.29 -19.36
CA PHE A 47 5.44 -6.16 -18.45
C PHE A 47 5.13 -4.81 -19.12
N GLU A 48 5.61 -4.60 -20.33
CA GLU A 48 5.44 -3.37 -21.13
C GLU A 48 3.98 -3.15 -21.56
N THR A 49 3.16 -4.20 -21.56
CA THR A 49 1.72 -4.10 -21.81
C THR A 49 1.03 -3.31 -20.70
N PHE A 50 1.50 -3.49 -19.46
CA PHE A 50 0.91 -2.89 -18.27
C PHE A 50 1.68 -1.68 -17.76
N PHE A 51 2.96 -1.58 -18.03
CA PHE A 51 3.81 -0.51 -17.53
C PHE A 51 4.46 0.20 -18.70
N SER A 52 4.09 1.45 -18.90
CA SER A 52 4.57 2.27 -20.01
C SER A 52 5.20 3.55 -19.48
N SER A 53 6.30 3.95 -20.13
CA SER A 53 6.91 5.25 -19.92
C SER A 53 6.14 6.30 -20.71
N VAL A 54 5.80 7.41 -20.08
CA VAL A 54 5.13 8.55 -20.72
C VAL A 54 5.89 9.84 -20.41
N PRO A 55 5.99 10.77 -21.38
CA PRO A 55 6.60 12.08 -21.13
C PRO A 55 5.85 12.86 -20.06
N VAL A 56 6.58 13.58 -19.20
CA VAL A 56 5.98 14.51 -18.24
C VAL A 56 5.53 15.77 -18.98
N ARG A 57 4.24 16.11 -18.91
CA ARG A 57 3.71 17.33 -19.52
C ARG A 57 3.88 18.51 -18.58
N ARG A 58 4.51 19.57 -19.11
CA ARG A 58 4.76 20.83 -18.39
C ARG A 58 3.80 21.91 -18.86
N ASP A 59 3.44 22.82 -17.95
CA ASP A 59 2.67 24.01 -18.30
C ASP A 59 3.50 24.97 -19.15
N SER A 60 2.83 25.91 -19.84
CA SER A 60 3.51 27.00 -20.55
C SER A 60 4.32 27.89 -19.60
N GLU A 61 3.88 28.00 -18.34
CA GLU A 61 4.56 28.70 -17.25
C GLU A 61 4.83 27.70 -16.12
N PRO A 62 5.87 26.85 -16.26
CA PRO A 62 6.12 25.74 -15.35
C PRO A 62 6.53 26.21 -13.95
N ALA A 63 6.19 25.42 -12.93
CA ALA A 63 6.68 25.63 -11.58
C ALA A 63 8.20 25.37 -11.51
N GLN A 64 8.86 26.06 -10.59
CA GLN A 64 10.31 25.97 -10.39
C GLN A 64 10.66 24.71 -9.58
N VAL A 65 10.56 23.55 -10.23
CA VAL A 65 10.95 22.26 -9.64
C VAL A 65 12.17 21.73 -10.35
N GLU A 66 13.29 21.67 -9.62
CA GLU A 66 14.54 21.08 -10.12
C GLU A 66 14.44 19.56 -10.18
N GLY A 67 15.10 18.95 -11.19
CA GLY A 67 15.28 17.50 -11.27
C GLY A 67 14.02 16.69 -11.60
N LEU A 68 12.98 17.31 -12.15
CA LEU A 68 11.83 16.58 -12.68
C LEU A 68 12.28 15.61 -13.79
N PRO A 69 11.82 14.34 -13.77
CA PRO A 69 12.19 13.39 -14.81
C PRO A 69 11.53 13.77 -16.15
N GLU A 70 12.18 13.44 -17.26
CA GLU A 70 11.61 13.66 -18.60
C GLU A 70 10.42 12.74 -18.86
N THR A 71 10.45 11.54 -18.28
CA THR A 71 9.39 10.55 -18.40
C THR A 71 9.07 9.90 -17.06
N VAL A 72 7.84 9.42 -16.92
CA VAL A 72 7.38 8.67 -15.76
C VAL A 72 6.72 7.38 -16.18
N ILE A 73 6.66 6.42 -15.26
CA ILE A 73 6.02 5.14 -15.53
C ILE A 73 4.59 5.17 -14.99
N LYS A 74 3.66 4.68 -15.80
CA LYS A 74 2.27 4.52 -15.40
C LYS A 74 1.81 3.08 -15.55
N LEU A 75 0.79 2.72 -14.76
CA LEU A 75 0.00 1.52 -14.97
C LEU A 75 -1.03 1.79 -16.09
N ALA A 76 -0.93 1.03 -17.19
CA ALA A 76 -1.75 1.15 -18.37
C ALA A 76 -3.20 0.69 -18.10
N LYS A 77 -4.15 1.35 -18.76
CA LYS A 77 -5.58 1.13 -18.60
C LYS A 77 -6.09 0.05 -19.56
N THR A 78 -5.74 -1.21 -19.31
CA THR A 78 -6.40 -2.35 -19.97
C THR A 78 -7.81 -2.54 -19.41
N PRO A 79 -8.73 -3.27 -20.07
CA PRO A 79 -10.05 -3.56 -19.52
C PRO A 79 -10.04 -4.16 -18.10
N GLY A 80 -9.18 -5.16 -17.86
CA GLY A 80 -9.02 -5.77 -16.54
C GLY A 80 -8.46 -4.81 -15.49
N VAL A 81 -7.44 -4.02 -15.85
CA VAL A 81 -6.90 -2.98 -14.94
C VAL A 81 -7.94 -1.90 -14.68
N LYS A 82 -8.69 -1.46 -15.70
CA LYS A 82 -9.76 -0.48 -15.52
C LYS A 82 -10.76 -0.96 -14.47
N GLY A 83 -11.24 -2.20 -14.57
CA GLY A 83 -12.17 -2.73 -13.57
C GLY A 83 -11.56 -2.84 -12.16
N LEU A 84 -10.26 -3.19 -12.06
CA LEU A 84 -9.52 -3.15 -10.78
C LEU A 84 -9.47 -1.74 -10.19
N LEU A 85 -9.21 -0.73 -11.02
CA LEU A 85 -9.12 0.66 -10.57
C LEU A 85 -10.49 1.24 -10.20
N ASP A 86 -11.52 0.90 -10.98
CA ASP A 86 -12.92 1.23 -10.71
C ASP A 86 -13.38 0.64 -9.37
N ASP A 87 -12.96 -0.59 -9.04
CA ASP A 87 -13.30 -1.27 -7.78
C ASP A 87 -12.67 -0.60 -6.55
N ILE A 88 -11.48 -0.02 -6.71
CA ILE A 88 -10.65 0.45 -5.61
C ILE A 88 -10.95 1.90 -5.23
N GLN A 89 -10.79 2.86 -6.15
CA GLN A 89 -11.02 4.30 -5.91
C GLN A 89 -11.25 5.08 -7.22
N CYS A 90 -11.85 4.44 -8.24
CA CYS A 90 -12.14 5.05 -9.55
C CYS A 90 -10.94 5.73 -10.23
N TYR A 91 -9.71 5.24 -10.02
CA TYR A 91 -8.54 5.85 -10.67
C TYR A 91 -8.61 5.67 -12.19
N LYS A 92 -8.32 6.71 -12.96
CA LYS A 92 -8.17 6.56 -14.41
C LYS A 92 -6.88 5.81 -14.75
N GLN A 93 -5.78 6.22 -14.14
CA GLN A 93 -4.43 5.63 -14.28
C GLN A 93 -3.67 5.77 -12.95
N ILE A 94 -2.58 5.03 -12.77
CA ILE A 94 -1.72 5.13 -11.59
C ILE A 94 -0.30 5.50 -12.01
N LEU A 95 0.24 6.59 -11.46
CA LEU A 95 1.68 6.88 -11.49
C LEU A 95 2.42 5.84 -10.64
N VAL A 96 3.41 5.16 -11.21
CA VAL A 96 4.31 4.28 -10.46
C VAL A 96 5.39 5.14 -9.82
N ARG A 97 5.23 5.45 -8.54
CA ARG A 97 6.18 6.24 -7.74
C ARG A 97 7.44 5.42 -7.43
N ASP A 98 8.59 6.07 -7.30
CA ASP A 98 9.80 5.43 -6.77
C ASP A 98 9.57 4.85 -5.37
N GLU A 99 8.76 5.54 -4.57
CA GLU A 99 8.30 5.12 -3.25
C GLU A 99 7.65 3.73 -3.27
N TYR A 100 6.88 3.41 -4.32
CA TYR A 100 6.27 2.09 -4.48
C TYR A 100 7.32 1.01 -4.73
N LEU A 101 8.36 1.33 -5.49
CA LEU A 101 9.44 0.40 -5.79
C LEU A 101 10.27 0.09 -4.54
N TRP A 102 10.54 1.11 -3.72
CA TRP A 102 11.18 0.91 -2.41
C TRP A 102 10.31 0.07 -1.47
N ALA A 103 9.01 0.38 -1.37
CA ALA A 103 8.08 -0.42 -0.56
C ALA A 103 8.03 -1.88 -1.02
N LEU A 104 8.01 -2.11 -2.33
CA LEU A 104 7.95 -3.44 -2.93
C LEU A 104 9.22 -4.24 -2.66
N ASN A 105 10.40 -3.62 -2.85
CA ASN A 105 11.68 -4.25 -2.56
C ASN A 105 11.78 -4.64 -1.08
N ASP A 106 11.30 -3.80 -0.17
CA ASP A 106 11.27 -4.08 1.26
C ASP A 106 10.30 -5.19 1.63
N ALA A 107 9.11 -5.19 1.03
CA ALA A 107 8.12 -6.24 1.21
C ALA A 107 8.67 -7.58 0.71
N GLN A 108 9.33 -7.60 -0.46
CA GLN A 108 10.01 -8.79 -0.97
C GLN A 108 11.15 -9.24 -0.06
N ALA A 109 11.99 -8.32 0.43
CA ALA A 109 13.05 -8.65 1.38
C ALA A 109 12.48 -9.27 2.66
N ALA A 110 11.42 -8.68 3.23
CA ALA A 110 10.73 -9.20 4.40
C ALA A 110 10.17 -10.61 4.18
N CYS A 111 9.70 -10.87 2.96
CA CYS A 111 9.05 -12.10 2.56
C CYS A 111 10.03 -13.24 2.22
N TYR A 112 11.09 -12.95 1.46
CA TYR A 112 11.95 -13.97 0.85
C TYR A 112 13.36 -14.04 1.44
N LYS A 113 13.85 -13.02 2.16
CA LYS A 113 15.21 -13.04 2.71
C LYS A 113 15.19 -13.52 4.17
N ARG A 114 15.92 -14.62 4.45
CA ARG A 114 16.10 -15.20 5.81
C ARG A 114 16.69 -14.20 6.79
N GLU A 115 17.64 -13.42 6.27
CA GLU A 115 18.50 -12.52 7.01
C GLU A 115 18.70 -11.26 6.16
N THR A 116 17.71 -10.39 6.08
CA THR A 116 18.11 -9.02 6.39
C THR A 116 18.43 -9.06 7.88
N LYS A 117 19.71 -8.94 8.23
CA LYS A 117 20.07 -8.32 9.50
C LYS A 117 19.46 -6.92 9.49
N PHE A 118 18.15 -6.80 9.69
CA PHE A 118 17.58 -5.61 10.28
C PHE A 118 18.38 -5.49 11.56
N HIS A 119 19.32 -4.55 11.62
CA HIS A 119 20.25 -4.45 12.73
C HIS A 119 19.44 -4.40 14.02
N THR A 120 19.38 -5.52 14.73
CA THR A 120 18.93 -5.58 16.10
C THR A 120 20.15 -5.28 16.96
N PRO A 121 20.15 -4.24 17.80
CA PRO A 121 20.92 -4.28 19.03
C PRO A 121 20.13 -5.15 20.00
N SER A 122 20.49 -6.44 19.99
CA SER A 122 20.54 -7.36 21.13
C SER A 122 19.51 -7.19 22.27
N GLU A 123 18.81 -8.30 22.51
CA GLU A 123 18.08 -8.69 23.72
C GLU A 123 16.56 -8.44 23.73
N CYS A 124 15.87 -9.56 23.47
CA CYS A 124 14.43 -9.73 23.51
C CYS A 124 13.90 -9.65 24.94
N ILE A 125 13.15 -8.60 25.25
CA ILE A 125 11.97 -8.66 26.14
C ILE A 125 10.94 -7.66 25.57
N HIS A 126 9.76 -8.16 25.18
CA HIS A 126 8.59 -7.48 24.56
C HIS A 126 8.55 -7.37 23.01
N PRO A 127 7.36 -7.55 22.39
CA PRO A 127 7.16 -7.49 20.94
C PRO A 127 7.30 -6.05 20.46
N LYS A 128 8.54 -5.62 20.20
CA LYS A 128 8.86 -4.28 19.70
C LYS A 128 8.59 -4.22 18.19
N VAL A 129 7.73 -3.28 17.82
CA VAL A 129 7.52 -2.81 16.45
C VAL A 129 8.88 -2.43 15.85
N GLN A 130 9.25 -3.05 14.74
CA GLN A 130 10.49 -2.74 14.04
C GLN A 130 10.27 -1.52 13.13
N TYR A 131 11.00 -0.45 13.43
CA TYR A 131 11.11 0.73 12.57
C TYR A 131 12.36 0.57 11.71
N ARG A 132 12.22 0.58 10.38
CA ARG A 132 13.38 0.65 9.48
C ARG A 132 13.97 2.06 9.57
N SER A 133 15.28 2.15 9.83
CA SER A 133 16.02 3.40 9.73
C SER A 133 16.27 3.74 8.25
N VAL A 134 15.79 4.89 7.80
CA VAL A 134 16.09 5.45 6.47
C VAL A 134 17.51 6.03 6.42
N THR A 135 18.49 5.40 7.11
CA THR A 135 19.88 5.92 7.23
C THR A 135 20.82 5.39 6.16
N GLU A 136 20.45 4.32 5.48
CA GLU A 136 21.09 4.05 4.19
C GLU A 136 20.35 4.96 3.21
N VAL A 137 20.99 6.08 2.86
CA VAL A 137 20.61 6.86 1.68
C VAL A 137 20.48 5.80 0.57
N PRO A 138 19.27 5.51 0.08
CA PRO A 138 19.14 4.57 -1.03
C PRO A 138 20.09 5.04 -2.12
N SER A 139 20.71 4.10 -2.84
CA SER A 139 21.55 4.42 -4.00
C SER A 139 20.94 5.63 -4.72
N PRO A 140 21.71 6.71 -4.99
CA PRO A 140 21.13 7.97 -5.48
C PRO A 140 20.39 7.81 -6.81
N SER A 141 20.58 6.67 -7.49
CA SER A 141 19.77 6.24 -8.61
C SER A 141 18.47 5.55 -8.13
N PRO A 142 17.28 6.08 -8.45
CA PRO A 142 16.02 5.37 -8.19
C PRO A 142 16.05 3.97 -8.82
N PRO A 143 15.39 2.98 -8.20
CA PRO A 143 15.34 1.63 -8.73
C PRO A 143 14.75 1.65 -10.14
N VAL A 144 15.48 1.07 -11.10
CA VAL A 144 15.04 1.02 -12.48
C VAL A 144 13.91 -0.01 -12.60
N PHE A 145 12.71 0.46 -12.90
CA PHE A 145 11.54 -0.38 -13.12
C PHE A 145 11.48 -0.85 -14.58
N SER A 146 12.51 -1.60 -15.00
CA SER A 146 12.67 -2.11 -16.36
C SER A 146 12.11 -3.52 -16.58
N HIS A 147 11.83 -4.24 -15.49
CA HIS A 147 11.37 -5.62 -15.52
C HIS A 147 10.50 -5.91 -14.30
N ASN A 148 9.82 -7.05 -14.32
CA ASN A 148 8.99 -7.48 -13.21
C ASN A 148 9.88 -8.01 -12.06
N PRO A 149 9.86 -7.37 -10.87
CA PRO A 149 10.72 -7.76 -9.75
C PRO A 149 10.36 -9.13 -9.14
N PHE A 150 9.25 -9.76 -9.57
CA PHE A 150 8.89 -11.12 -9.13
C PHE A 150 9.44 -12.23 -10.03
N ASP A 151 9.99 -11.90 -11.19
CA ASP A 151 10.57 -12.90 -12.10
C ASP A 151 11.89 -13.48 -11.54
N ASP A 152 12.69 -12.66 -10.86
CA ASP A 152 13.94 -13.08 -10.21
C ASP A 152 13.72 -14.05 -9.04
N LEU A 153 12.51 -14.04 -8.48
CA LEU A 153 12.15 -14.87 -7.32
C LEU A 153 11.80 -16.31 -7.69
N ARG A 154 11.88 -16.70 -8.96
CA ARG A 154 11.64 -18.09 -9.41
C ARG A 154 12.63 -19.09 -8.80
N GLN A 155 13.79 -18.63 -8.33
CA GLN A 155 14.85 -19.49 -7.79
C GLN A 155 14.91 -19.55 -6.26
N VAL A 156 14.12 -18.74 -5.54
CA VAL A 156 14.18 -18.73 -4.07
C VAL A 156 13.42 -19.95 -3.53
N GLN A 157 14.16 -21.00 -3.20
CA GLN A 157 13.59 -22.23 -2.61
C GLN A 157 13.06 -22.01 -1.18
N ASP A 158 13.55 -20.98 -0.49
CA ASP A 158 13.24 -20.78 0.90
C ASP A 158 12.29 -19.60 1.13
N PHE A 159 11.03 -19.92 1.41
CA PHE A 159 10.03 -18.92 1.78
C PHE A 159 10.02 -18.70 3.30
N TYR A 160 10.66 -17.61 3.75
CA TYR A 160 10.81 -17.27 5.18
C TYR A 160 9.70 -16.35 5.72
N GLY A 161 8.90 -15.75 4.84
CA GLY A 161 7.90 -14.73 5.15
C GLY A 161 6.55 -15.26 5.64
N LYS A 162 6.39 -16.59 5.81
CA LYS A 162 5.14 -17.15 6.36
C LYS A 162 4.82 -16.45 7.67
N ASN A 163 3.56 -16.10 7.88
CA ASN A 163 3.13 -15.40 9.10
C ASN A 163 3.73 -14.00 9.34
N LYS A 164 4.40 -13.36 8.36
CA LYS A 164 4.80 -11.94 8.48
C LYS A 164 3.78 -11.02 7.85
N ALA A 165 3.71 -9.80 8.36
CA ALA A 165 2.92 -8.72 7.79
C ALA A 165 3.80 -7.52 7.43
N PHE A 166 3.41 -6.82 6.38
CA PHE A 166 4.02 -5.58 5.91
C PHE A 166 2.91 -4.53 5.80
N MET A 167 2.87 -3.63 6.77
CA MET A 167 1.82 -2.62 6.89
C MET A 167 2.32 -1.32 6.30
N ILE A 168 1.67 -0.87 5.24
CA ILE A 168 1.94 0.40 4.56
C ILE A 168 1.03 1.43 5.20
N ILE A 169 1.64 2.35 5.91
CA ILE A 169 0.99 3.32 6.78
C ILE A 169 1.29 4.72 6.27
N GLY A 170 0.33 5.63 6.43
CA GLY A 170 0.54 7.05 6.19
C GLY A 170 -0.76 7.79 5.94
N TYR A 171 -0.64 9.07 5.66
CA TYR A 171 -1.74 10.00 5.49
C TYR A 171 -2.72 9.60 4.35
N PRO A 172 -4.05 9.83 4.46
CA PRO A 172 -4.98 9.61 3.35
C PRO A 172 -4.56 10.32 2.06
N GLY A 173 -4.79 9.69 0.90
CA GLY A 173 -4.45 10.29 -0.40
C GLY A 173 -2.97 10.23 -0.82
N ILE A 174 -2.07 9.68 0.00
CA ILE A 174 -0.66 9.51 -0.40
C ILE A 174 -0.40 8.32 -1.35
N GLY A 175 -1.41 7.55 -1.74
CA GLY A 175 -1.25 6.47 -2.72
C GLY A 175 -1.04 5.06 -2.15
N LYS A 176 -1.23 4.83 -0.85
CA LYS A 176 -1.15 3.49 -0.23
C LYS A 176 -2.04 2.46 -0.92
N THR A 177 -3.28 2.84 -1.19
CA THR A 177 -4.27 1.98 -1.84
C THR A 177 -3.88 1.73 -3.32
N ALA A 178 -3.39 2.75 -4.03
CA ALA A 178 -2.90 2.65 -5.41
C ALA A 178 -1.66 1.74 -5.55
N PHE A 179 -0.92 1.49 -4.46
CA PHE A 179 0.18 0.54 -4.47
C PHE A 179 -0.27 -0.92 -4.66
N LEU A 180 -1.45 -1.30 -4.16
CA LEU A 180 -1.91 -2.70 -4.21
C LEU A 180 -2.17 -3.20 -5.65
N PRO A 181 -2.84 -2.43 -6.54
CA PRO A 181 -2.99 -2.80 -7.96
C PRO A 181 -1.67 -3.12 -8.66
N ILE A 182 -0.64 -2.33 -8.42
CA ILE A 182 0.69 -2.55 -9.01
C ILE A 182 1.21 -3.93 -8.60
N ILE A 183 1.08 -4.31 -7.32
CA ILE A 183 1.51 -5.62 -6.84
C ILE A 183 0.68 -6.74 -7.48
N VAL A 184 -0.65 -6.59 -7.58
CA VAL A 184 -1.52 -7.60 -8.22
C VAL A 184 -1.05 -7.89 -9.64
N VAL A 185 -0.88 -6.85 -10.45
CA VAL A 185 -0.46 -6.97 -11.86
C VAL A 185 0.91 -7.64 -11.96
N LEU A 186 1.90 -7.14 -11.20
CA LEU A 186 3.26 -7.72 -11.21
C LEU A 186 3.26 -9.19 -10.78
N ARG A 187 2.49 -9.56 -9.76
CA ARG A 187 2.41 -10.95 -9.31
C ARG A 187 1.67 -11.85 -10.28
N CYS A 188 0.60 -11.38 -10.92
CA CYS A 188 -0.12 -12.12 -11.97
C CYS A 188 0.79 -12.37 -13.18
N LEU A 189 1.54 -11.35 -13.64
CA LEU A 189 2.57 -11.50 -14.70
C LEU A 189 3.62 -12.56 -14.32
N ALA A 190 4.04 -12.58 -13.05
CA ALA A 190 4.98 -13.58 -12.53
C ALA A 190 4.32 -14.92 -12.14
N ARG A 191 3.03 -15.12 -12.48
CA ARG A 191 2.22 -16.31 -12.22
C ARG A 191 2.18 -16.73 -10.75
N ARG A 192 2.12 -15.76 -9.83
CA ARG A 192 2.06 -15.99 -8.39
C ARG A 192 0.65 -15.85 -7.85
N VAL A 193 0.24 -16.79 -6.99
CA VAL A 193 -1.08 -16.74 -6.33
C VAL A 193 -1.14 -15.52 -5.41
N THR A 194 -2.24 -14.76 -5.53
CA THR A 194 -2.40 -13.48 -4.84
C THR A 194 -3.85 -13.31 -4.42
N PHE A 195 -4.07 -12.99 -3.15
CA PHE A 195 -5.36 -12.50 -2.67
C PHE A 195 -5.40 -10.99 -2.72
N LEU A 196 -6.55 -10.43 -3.08
CA LEU A 196 -6.86 -9.01 -2.98
C LEU A 196 -8.19 -8.83 -2.24
N GLN A 197 -8.19 -7.94 -1.25
CA GLN A 197 -9.40 -7.53 -0.56
C GLN A 197 -9.50 -6.01 -0.51
N THR A 198 -10.54 -5.48 -1.14
CA THR A 198 -10.84 -4.05 -1.29
C THR A 198 -12.20 -3.70 -0.67
N LYS A 199 -13.08 -4.70 -0.53
CA LYS A 199 -14.42 -4.58 0.04
C LYS A 199 -14.62 -5.51 1.24
N GLN A 200 -15.55 -5.14 2.11
CA GLN A 200 -15.94 -5.99 3.23
C GLN A 200 -16.52 -7.31 2.73
N ASN A 201 -16.16 -8.40 3.38
CA ASN A 201 -16.66 -9.76 3.14
C ASN A 201 -16.37 -10.38 1.76
N GLU A 202 -15.71 -9.68 0.84
CA GLU A 202 -15.40 -10.19 -0.50
C GLU A 202 -13.90 -10.13 -0.78
N MET A 203 -13.33 -11.24 -1.25
CA MET A 203 -11.92 -11.35 -1.55
C MET A 203 -11.71 -12.09 -2.87
N TRP A 204 -10.83 -11.54 -3.70
CA TRP A 204 -10.44 -12.13 -4.98
C TRP A 204 -9.16 -12.95 -4.79
N MET A 205 -9.16 -14.20 -5.27
CA MET A 205 -7.97 -15.04 -5.33
C MET A 205 -7.57 -15.26 -6.78
N PHE A 206 -6.52 -14.56 -7.20
CA PHE A 206 -5.90 -14.77 -8.51
C PHE A 206 -5.07 -16.04 -8.45
N TYR A 207 -5.44 -17.05 -9.23
CA TYR A 207 -4.76 -18.35 -9.28
C TYR A 207 -4.22 -18.63 -10.70
N PRO A 208 -3.08 -18.02 -11.09
CA PRO A 208 -2.58 -18.08 -12.47
C PRO A 208 -2.32 -19.49 -13.00
N PHE A 209 -1.90 -20.43 -12.16
CA PHE A 209 -1.66 -21.82 -12.56
C PHE A 209 -2.92 -22.55 -13.03
N LEU A 210 -4.08 -22.19 -12.47
CA LEU A 210 -5.38 -22.72 -12.87
C LEU A 210 -6.09 -21.80 -13.88
N ARG A 211 -5.43 -20.70 -14.30
CA ARG A 211 -6.02 -19.65 -15.14
C ARG A 211 -7.41 -19.23 -14.66
N THR A 212 -7.59 -19.16 -13.34
CA THR A 212 -8.90 -18.92 -12.71
C THR A 212 -8.75 -17.87 -11.63
N VAL A 213 -9.75 -17.00 -11.52
CA VAL A 213 -9.97 -16.17 -10.32
C VAL A 213 -11.11 -16.76 -9.53
N TYR A 214 -10.96 -16.81 -8.22
CA TYR A 214 -12.01 -17.23 -7.30
C TYR A 214 -12.50 -16.08 -6.46
N VAL A 215 -13.79 -16.09 -6.16
CA VAL A 215 -14.43 -15.15 -5.23
C VAL A 215 -14.65 -15.86 -3.92
N LEU A 216 -14.08 -15.32 -2.85
CA LEU A 216 -14.18 -15.88 -1.52
C LEU A 216 -14.94 -14.92 -0.62
N ARG A 217 -15.93 -15.45 0.09
CA ARG A 217 -16.57 -14.74 1.19
C ARG A 217 -15.80 -15.00 2.46
N THR A 218 -15.36 -13.96 3.15
CA THR A 218 -14.42 -14.12 4.27
C THR A 218 -14.98 -14.98 5.41
N GLU A 219 -16.31 -15.00 5.57
CA GLU A 219 -17.04 -15.81 6.55
C GLU A 219 -17.12 -17.30 6.20
N ASP A 220 -17.07 -17.64 4.90
CA ASP A 220 -17.21 -19.01 4.41
C ASP A 220 -15.85 -19.75 4.30
N ILE A 221 -14.74 -19.02 4.43
CA ILE A 221 -13.40 -19.58 4.27
C ILE A 221 -13.05 -20.47 5.46
N ARG A 222 -12.72 -21.74 5.19
CA ARG A 222 -12.11 -22.67 6.13
C ARG A 222 -10.57 -22.59 6.04
N PRO A 223 -9.88 -21.84 6.92
CA PRO A 223 -8.49 -21.44 6.67
C PRO A 223 -7.50 -22.60 6.66
N THR A 224 -7.77 -23.65 7.45
CA THR A 224 -6.90 -24.84 7.53
C THR A 224 -6.83 -25.59 6.21
N GLN A 225 -7.98 -25.81 5.58
CA GLN A 225 -8.07 -26.52 4.31
C GLN A 225 -7.51 -25.67 3.17
N LEU A 226 -7.85 -24.38 3.11
CA LEU A 226 -7.34 -23.51 2.06
C LEU A 226 -5.81 -23.36 2.15
N ARG A 227 -5.25 -23.28 3.36
CA ARG A 227 -3.79 -23.23 3.58
C ARG A 227 -3.04 -24.41 2.98
N GLU A 228 -3.62 -25.61 2.97
CA GLU A 228 -2.98 -26.81 2.40
C GLU A 228 -2.94 -26.78 0.87
N LEU A 229 -3.84 -26.01 0.24
CA LEU A 229 -3.97 -25.85 -1.22
C LEU A 229 -3.16 -24.68 -1.78
N LEU A 230 -2.67 -23.78 -0.93
CA LEU A 230 -2.01 -22.57 -1.34
C LEU A 230 -0.50 -22.77 -1.49
N PRO A 231 0.11 -22.30 -2.59
CA PRO A 231 1.55 -22.16 -2.68
C PRO A 231 2.11 -21.35 -1.51
N GLN A 232 3.29 -21.74 -1.04
CA GLN A 232 3.90 -21.11 0.14
C GLN A 232 4.13 -19.61 -0.03
N ASP A 233 4.38 -19.18 -1.27
CA ASP A 233 4.65 -17.80 -1.66
C ASP A 233 3.40 -16.95 -1.92
N THR A 234 2.22 -17.44 -1.53
CA THR A 234 0.96 -16.70 -1.66
C THR A 234 0.97 -15.44 -0.80
N TRP A 235 0.65 -14.31 -1.43
CA TRP A 235 0.51 -13.01 -0.77
C TRP A 235 -0.96 -12.66 -0.62
N ALA A 236 -1.32 -11.99 0.46
CA ALA A 236 -2.63 -11.37 0.64
C ALA A 236 -2.49 -9.86 0.76
N LEU A 237 -3.17 -9.14 -0.14
CA LEU A 237 -3.15 -7.69 -0.26
C LEU A 237 -4.48 -7.16 0.27
N ILE A 238 -4.42 -6.39 1.35
CA ILE A 238 -5.61 -5.92 2.07
C ILE A 238 -5.59 -4.39 2.07
N ASP A 239 -6.62 -3.77 1.49
CA ASP A 239 -6.87 -2.34 1.64
C ASP A 239 -7.75 -2.12 2.87
N SER A 240 -7.14 -1.78 4.01
CA SER A 240 -7.92 -1.46 5.21
C SER A 240 -8.41 -0.02 5.18
N ASN A 241 -9.57 0.11 4.54
CA ASN A 241 -10.34 1.33 4.33
C ASN A 241 -11.49 1.44 5.34
N ASP A 242 -12.56 2.14 5.00
CA ASP A 242 -13.67 2.40 5.92
C ASP A 242 -14.60 1.17 6.04
N ASP A 243 -14.66 0.34 5.00
CA ASP A 243 -15.40 -0.92 4.99
C ASP A 243 -14.59 -2.07 5.61
N ILE A 244 -13.25 -2.01 5.52
CA ILE A 244 -12.33 -3.02 6.04
C ILE A 244 -11.51 -2.43 7.19
N SER A 245 -11.99 -2.61 8.41
CA SER A 245 -11.31 -2.12 9.61
C SER A 245 -10.04 -2.90 9.97
N SER A 246 -9.89 -4.16 9.57
CA SER A 246 -8.74 -5.00 9.92
C SER A 246 -8.56 -6.14 8.91
N VAL A 247 -7.37 -6.76 8.90
CA VAL A 247 -7.13 -7.98 8.13
C VAL A 247 -8.03 -9.12 8.65
N PRO A 248 -8.75 -9.85 7.77
CA PRO A 248 -9.64 -10.92 8.20
C PRO A 248 -8.94 -12.04 8.96
N SER A 249 -9.63 -12.59 9.95
CA SER A 249 -9.12 -13.72 10.76
C SER A 249 -8.75 -14.93 9.90
N CYS A 250 -9.49 -15.20 8.82
CA CYS A 250 -9.20 -16.28 7.88
C CYS A 250 -7.82 -16.11 7.22
N ILE A 251 -7.46 -14.90 6.78
CA ILE A 251 -6.14 -14.58 6.22
C ILE A 251 -5.04 -14.75 7.27
N THR A 252 -5.27 -14.23 8.49
CA THR A 252 -4.27 -14.38 9.56
C THR A 252 -4.00 -15.86 9.89
N SER A 253 -5.03 -16.71 9.81
CA SER A 253 -4.95 -18.15 10.09
C SER A 253 -4.28 -18.97 8.99
N MET A 254 -4.38 -18.55 7.72
CA MET A 254 -3.74 -19.22 6.58
C MET A 254 -2.22 -19.10 6.55
N ARG A 255 -1.64 -18.21 7.38
CA ARG A 255 -0.19 -17.97 7.45
C ARG A 255 0.46 -17.42 6.19
N THR A 256 -0.33 -16.80 5.32
CA THR A 256 0.16 -16.08 4.14
C THR A 256 0.91 -14.80 4.52
N PHE A 257 1.82 -14.37 3.65
CA PHE A 257 2.43 -13.04 3.79
C PHE A 257 1.36 -11.99 3.49
N VAL A 258 1.21 -11.00 4.37
CA VAL A 258 0.18 -9.97 4.23
C VAL A 258 0.82 -8.62 3.95
N ILE A 259 0.36 -7.95 2.90
CA ILE A 259 0.57 -6.52 2.72
C ILE A 259 -0.75 -5.83 3.05
N GLN A 260 -0.72 -4.91 4.00
CA GLN A 260 -1.88 -4.13 4.39
C GLN A 260 -1.64 -2.67 4.05
N ALA A 261 -2.43 -2.07 3.16
CA ALA A 261 -2.51 -0.62 3.03
C ALA A 261 -3.49 -0.10 4.08
N THR A 262 -3.06 0.81 4.96
CA THR A 262 -3.94 1.27 6.04
C THR A 262 -3.59 2.67 6.56
N SER A 263 -4.54 3.34 7.20
CA SER A 263 -4.25 4.54 8.00
C SER A 263 -3.56 4.14 9.31
N ALA A 264 -2.91 5.10 9.98
CA ALA A 264 -2.17 4.84 11.22
C ALA A 264 -3.06 4.55 12.45
N ARG A 265 -4.37 4.28 12.25
CA ARG A 265 -5.34 4.08 13.33
C ARG A 265 -5.05 2.77 14.07
N VAL A 266 -5.09 2.82 15.40
CA VAL A 266 -4.71 1.70 16.26
C VAL A 266 -5.52 0.45 15.93
N PHE A 267 -6.85 0.56 15.89
CA PHE A 267 -7.75 -0.56 15.57
C PHE A 267 -7.46 -1.23 14.22
N ARG A 268 -6.91 -0.49 13.24
CA ARG A 268 -6.54 -1.06 11.93
C ARG A 268 -5.26 -1.91 11.97
N THR A 269 -4.46 -1.77 13.02
CA THR A 269 -3.17 -2.47 13.18
C THR A 269 -3.13 -3.41 14.40
N GLU A 270 -4.19 -3.47 15.21
CA GLU A 270 -4.28 -4.33 16.41
C GLU A 270 -4.16 -5.83 16.14
N TRP A 271 -4.44 -6.26 14.90
CA TRP A 271 -4.30 -7.66 14.51
C TRP A 271 -2.82 -8.07 14.36
N ALA A 272 -1.92 -7.13 14.07
CA ALA A 272 -0.53 -7.42 13.73
C ALA A 272 0.30 -8.06 14.86
N PRO A 273 0.21 -7.63 16.13
CA PRO A 273 0.92 -8.28 17.24
C PRO A 273 0.53 -9.75 17.46
N LYS A 274 -0.62 -10.19 16.93
CA LYS A 274 -1.11 -11.57 17.06
C LYS A 274 -0.37 -12.53 16.11
N ARG A 275 0.51 -12.04 15.24
CA ARG A 275 1.30 -12.86 14.32
C ARG A 275 2.63 -13.29 14.92
N SER A 276 2.99 -14.56 14.72
CA SER A 276 4.18 -15.19 15.31
C SER A 276 5.51 -14.52 14.92
N TYR A 277 5.58 -13.87 13.75
CA TYR A 277 6.81 -13.21 13.27
C TYR A 277 6.68 -11.68 13.21
N GLY A 278 5.64 -11.12 13.83
CA GLY A 278 5.38 -9.70 13.89
C GLY A 278 4.96 -9.06 12.56
N ALA A 279 4.89 -7.74 12.58
CA ALA A 279 4.59 -6.92 11.41
C ALA A 279 5.62 -5.79 11.27
N ILE A 280 6.02 -5.55 10.03
CA ILE A 280 6.87 -4.41 9.66
C ILE A 280 5.93 -3.24 9.36
N ARG A 281 6.18 -2.11 10.01
CA ARG A 281 5.50 -0.85 9.70
C ARG A 281 6.34 -0.07 8.71
N TRP A 282 5.80 0.15 7.53
CA TRP A 282 6.42 0.89 6.46
C TRP A 282 5.65 2.19 6.24
N TYR A 283 6.26 3.32 6.59
CA TYR A 283 5.62 4.63 6.52
C TYR A 283 5.88 5.24 5.14
N MET A 284 4.84 5.29 4.32
CA MET A 284 4.93 5.83 2.97
C MET A 284 5.10 7.35 3.01
N ALA A 285 6.07 7.85 2.25
CA ALA A 285 6.31 9.27 2.06
C ALA A 285 5.11 9.95 1.41
N SER A 286 4.84 11.17 1.87
CA SER A 286 3.92 12.09 1.22
C SER A 286 4.40 12.41 -0.20
N TRP A 287 3.48 12.91 -1.04
CA TRP A 287 3.83 13.31 -2.40
C TRP A 287 4.81 14.49 -2.38
N THR A 288 5.74 14.54 -3.33
CA THR A 288 6.48 15.77 -3.61
C THR A 288 5.72 16.62 -4.62
N LEU A 289 6.05 17.91 -4.73
CA LEU A 289 5.49 18.75 -5.79
C LEU A 289 5.80 18.17 -7.18
N GLY A 290 7.02 17.65 -7.37
CA GLY A 290 7.39 16.99 -8.62
C GLY A 290 6.54 15.76 -8.93
N GLU A 291 6.26 14.91 -7.93
CA GLU A 291 5.34 13.78 -8.11
C GLU A 291 3.92 14.24 -8.44
N LEU A 292 3.40 15.31 -7.82
CA LEU A 292 2.08 15.86 -8.14
C LEU A 292 2.02 16.39 -9.58
N ILE A 293 3.06 17.09 -10.03
CA ILE A 293 3.16 17.55 -11.43
C ILE A 293 3.20 16.36 -12.38
N CYS A 294 3.93 15.30 -12.06
CA CYS A 294 3.97 14.07 -12.86
C CYS A 294 2.65 13.30 -12.86
N GLY A 295 1.89 13.38 -11.76
CA GLY A 295 0.69 12.57 -11.54
C GLY A 295 -0.61 13.20 -12.03
N ARG A 296 -0.65 14.52 -12.24
CA ARG A 296 -1.88 15.27 -12.58
C ARG A 296 -2.54 14.84 -13.88
N ASP A 297 -1.78 14.30 -14.83
CA ASP A 297 -2.32 13.80 -16.11
C ASP A 297 -3.04 12.44 -15.96
N PHE A 298 -2.93 11.80 -14.80
CA PHE A 298 -3.56 10.51 -14.48
C PHE A 298 -4.81 10.65 -13.62
N ASP A 299 -5.17 11.89 -13.30
CA ASP A 299 -6.27 12.26 -12.43
C ASP A 299 -7.60 11.69 -12.96
N PRO A 300 -8.44 11.09 -12.10
CA PRO A 300 -9.72 10.50 -12.50
C PRO A 300 -10.78 11.46 -13.04
N PHE A 301 -10.68 12.77 -12.83
CA PHE A 301 -11.71 13.72 -13.28
C PHE A 301 -11.74 13.85 -14.82
N ASP A 302 -12.93 14.16 -15.37
CA ASP A 302 -13.40 13.88 -16.75
C ASP A 302 -12.43 14.24 -17.91
N GLU A 303 -12.60 13.64 -19.10
CA GLU A 303 -11.80 14.03 -20.29
C GLU A 303 -11.92 15.52 -20.63
N ASP A 304 -13.02 16.13 -20.20
CA ASP A 304 -13.31 17.55 -20.36
C ASP A 304 -12.65 18.44 -19.29
N HIS A 305 -12.04 17.87 -18.25
CA HIS A 305 -11.36 18.65 -17.20
C HIS A 305 -9.89 18.87 -17.57
N HIS A 306 -9.48 20.14 -17.57
CA HIS A 306 -8.07 20.50 -17.73
C HIS A 306 -7.29 20.08 -16.48
N PRO A 307 -6.12 19.43 -16.56
CA PRO A 307 -5.33 19.08 -15.38
C PRO A 307 -5.02 20.28 -14.47
N THR A 308 -4.84 20.02 -13.16
CA THR A 308 -4.48 21.08 -12.20
C THR A 308 -3.16 21.75 -12.60
N SER A 309 -3.12 23.09 -12.65
CA SER A 309 -1.90 23.80 -13.09
C SER A 309 -0.74 23.58 -12.12
N GLU A 310 0.50 23.66 -12.60
CA GLU A 310 1.70 23.51 -11.76
C GLU A 310 1.75 24.60 -10.68
N LYS A 311 1.28 25.82 -11.00
CA LYS A 311 1.18 26.93 -10.06
C LYS A 311 0.15 26.69 -8.95
N ASP A 312 -0.99 26.10 -9.29
CA ASP A 312 -2.00 25.75 -8.30
C ASP A 312 -1.50 24.62 -7.38
N LEU A 313 -0.80 23.63 -7.94
CA LEU A 313 -0.15 22.58 -7.15
C LEU A 313 0.95 23.13 -6.23
N GLU A 314 1.76 24.08 -6.70
CA GLU A 314 2.78 24.77 -5.91
C GLU A 314 2.14 25.58 -4.77
N ALA A 315 1.12 26.37 -5.08
CA ALA A 315 0.37 27.15 -4.09
C ALA A 315 -0.32 26.24 -3.05
N PHE A 316 -0.87 25.11 -3.49
CA PHE A 316 -1.43 24.08 -2.62
C PHE A 316 -0.39 23.51 -1.66
N MET A 317 0.78 23.10 -2.19
CA MET A 317 1.87 22.52 -1.40
C MET A 317 2.45 23.49 -0.36
N ALA A 318 2.34 24.80 -0.59
CA ALA A 318 2.77 25.81 0.38
C ALA A 318 1.88 25.86 1.64
N VAL A 319 0.63 25.39 1.56
CA VAL A 319 -0.35 25.54 2.64
C VAL A 319 -1.02 24.23 3.06
N CYS A 320 -0.77 23.12 2.37
CA CYS A 320 -1.41 21.83 2.67
C CYS A 320 -0.44 20.67 2.74
N PRO A 321 -0.79 19.62 3.50
CA PRO A 321 -0.10 18.35 3.42
C PRO A 321 -0.09 17.80 1.98
N PRO A 322 1.02 17.19 1.54
CA PRO A 322 1.11 16.68 0.18
C PRO A 322 0.24 15.43 -0.01
N SER A 323 -0.92 15.63 -0.63
CA SER A 323 -1.92 14.60 -0.89
C SER A 323 -2.46 14.74 -2.29
N ALA A 324 -2.17 13.77 -3.15
CA ALA A 324 -2.65 13.77 -4.53
C ALA A 324 -4.18 13.84 -4.61
N ARG A 325 -4.87 13.10 -3.72
CA ARG A 325 -6.34 13.11 -3.66
C ARG A 325 -6.91 14.52 -3.48
N ILE A 326 -6.31 15.33 -2.62
CA ILE A 326 -6.80 16.69 -2.33
C ILE A 326 -6.29 17.68 -3.38
N ALA A 327 -5.02 17.53 -3.78
CA ALA A 327 -4.39 18.41 -4.76
C ALA A 327 -5.16 18.40 -6.09
N TYR A 328 -5.65 17.24 -6.53
CA TYR A 328 -6.39 17.14 -7.79
C TYR A 328 -7.89 17.42 -7.63
N SER A 329 -8.45 17.34 -6.42
CA SER A 329 -9.82 17.78 -6.18
C SER A 329 -9.98 19.31 -6.14
N LEU A 330 -8.90 20.08 -6.27
CA LEU A 330 -8.95 21.55 -6.28
C LEU A 330 -9.76 22.13 -7.44
N GLN A 331 -9.98 21.35 -8.48
CA GLN A 331 -10.73 21.77 -9.67
C GLN A 331 -12.23 21.55 -9.57
N ASP A 332 -12.67 20.82 -8.55
CA ASP A 332 -14.10 20.70 -8.27
C ASP A 332 -14.63 22.08 -7.87
N GLU A 333 -15.52 22.66 -8.68
CA GLU A 333 -16.14 23.97 -8.42
C GLU A 333 -16.84 24.03 -7.04
N HIS A 334 -17.20 22.87 -6.48
CA HIS A 334 -17.81 22.76 -5.16
C HIS A 334 -16.78 22.65 -4.03
N PHE A 335 -15.52 22.39 -4.33
CA PHE A 335 -14.46 22.31 -3.34
C PHE A 335 -13.88 23.71 -3.06
N ASP A 336 -14.52 24.43 -2.14
CA ASP A 336 -13.96 25.68 -1.61
C ASP A 336 -12.75 25.35 -0.72
N PHE A 337 -11.58 25.32 -1.36
CA PHE A 337 -10.31 25.05 -0.72
C PHE A 337 -10.02 26.01 0.44
N LYS A 338 -10.32 27.30 0.28
CA LYS A 338 -10.09 28.29 1.34
C LYS A 338 -10.97 27.97 2.54
N LYS A 339 -12.22 27.57 2.31
CA LYS A 339 -13.14 27.11 3.36
C LYS A 339 -12.69 25.79 4.00
N HIS A 340 -12.18 24.84 3.21
CA HIS A 340 -11.67 23.56 3.71
C HIS A 340 -10.41 23.75 4.57
N VAL A 341 -9.45 24.59 4.16
CA VAL A 341 -8.27 24.88 4.98
C VAL A 341 -8.63 25.74 6.19
N SER A 342 -9.52 26.72 6.02
CA SER A 342 -9.93 27.60 7.12
C SER A 342 -10.81 26.92 8.17
N SER A 343 -11.58 25.88 7.82
CA SER A 343 -12.27 25.04 8.81
C SER A 343 -11.30 24.27 9.70
N TYR A 344 -10.08 24.02 9.22
CA TYR A 344 -9.00 23.39 9.96
C TYR A 344 -7.99 24.36 10.58
N ARG A 345 -8.16 25.67 10.38
CA ARG A 345 -7.33 26.66 11.05
C ARG A 345 -7.61 26.60 12.55
N LEU A 346 -6.72 25.94 13.27
CA LEU A 346 -6.59 26.10 14.71
C LEU A 346 -6.18 27.56 14.96
N GLY A 347 -7.14 28.46 15.18
CA GLY A 347 -6.87 29.88 15.33
C GLY A 347 -5.77 30.14 16.37
N GLY A 348 -4.75 30.95 16.02
CA GLY A 348 -3.59 31.28 16.85
C GLY A 348 -2.36 30.36 16.63
N ALA A 349 -1.17 30.83 17.03
CA ALA A 349 0.08 30.08 16.88
C ALA A 349 0.01 28.66 17.49
N MET A 350 0.46 27.65 16.73
CA MET A 350 0.59 26.28 17.20
C MET A 350 1.78 26.19 18.17
N THR A 351 1.52 26.17 19.48
CA THR A 351 2.57 25.93 20.48
C THR A 351 2.78 24.44 20.71
N LEU A 352 4.00 24.03 21.10
CA LEU A 352 4.27 22.64 21.51
C LEU A 352 3.32 22.16 22.61
N GLN A 353 2.89 23.05 23.49
CA GLN A 353 1.96 22.73 24.56
C GLN A 353 0.54 22.53 24.02
N ARG A 354 0.07 23.35 23.07
CA ARG A 354 -1.22 23.15 22.41
C ARG A 354 -1.23 21.87 21.58
N LEU A 355 -0.13 21.57 20.92
CA LEU A 355 0.09 20.35 20.16
C LEU A 355 0.14 19.13 21.08
N ALA A 356 0.85 19.21 22.20
CA ALA A 356 0.84 18.17 23.22
C ALA A 356 -0.57 17.98 23.79
N ARG A 357 -1.34 19.04 24.07
CA ARG A 357 -2.74 18.93 24.49
C ARG A 357 -3.62 18.28 23.43
N LEU A 358 -3.49 18.69 22.16
CA LEU A 358 -4.17 18.03 21.03
C LEU A 358 -3.84 16.54 20.95
N LEU A 359 -2.59 16.16 21.24
CA LEU A 359 -2.14 14.77 21.22
C LEU A 359 -2.43 13.98 22.52
N SER A 360 -2.67 14.64 23.66
CA SER A 360 -2.69 14.01 24.99
C SER A 360 -4.02 14.11 25.75
N ASP A 361 -4.81 15.17 25.53
CA ASP A 361 -5.93 15.54 26.41
C ASP A 361 -7.32 15.28 25.83
N ASP A 362 -7.43 14.79 24.59
CA ASP A 362 -8.74 14.65 23.95
C ASP A 362 -9.13 13.17 23.77
N PRO A 363 -10.00 12.61 24.63
CA PRO A 363 -10.60 11.30 24.40
C PRO A 363 -11.47 11.25 23.13
N GLU A 364 -11.75 12.38 22.47
CA GLU A 364 -12.30 12.45 21.11
C GLU A 364 -11.22 12.36 20.01
N PHE A 365 -9.95 12.69 20.28
CA PHE A 365 -8.85 12.49 19.31
C PHE A 365 -8.63 11.01 18.96
N ASP A 366 -9.01 10.12 19.88
CA ASP A 366 -8.83 8.66 19.73
C ASP A 366 -10.13 7.93 19.35
N LYS A 367 -11.25 8.62 19.05
CA LYS A 367 -12.55 7.92 18.89
C LYS A 367 -13.43 8.24 17.71
N ASP A 368 -13.37 9.40 17.08
CA ASP A 368 -14.21 9.67 15.91
C ASP A 368 -13.44 10.45 14.84
N ASP A 369 -13.91 10.38 13.60
CA ASP A 369 -13.35 11.03 12.39
C ASP A 369 -13.19 12.57 12.48
N THR A 370 -13.22 13.18 13.66
CA THR A 370 -13.19 14.62 13.92
C THR A 370 -11.79 15.22 13.90
N THR A 371 -10.75 14.44 14.24
CA THR A 371 -9.37 14.88 14.04
C THR A 371 -8.99 14.66 12.60
N SER A 372 -9.22 15.69 11.80
CA SER A 372 -8.81 15.72 10.42
C SER A 372 -7.30 15.57 10.34
N HIS A 373 -6.86 14.42 9.81
CA HIS A 373 -5.47 14.16 9.49
C HIS A 373 -4.86 15.30 8.61
N HIS A 374 -5.71 16.13 7.98
CA HIS A 374 -5.38 17.22 7.07
C HIS A 374 -4.68 18.41 7.76
N VAL A 375 -4.71 18.49 9.10
CA VAL A 375 -4.15 19.63 9.85
C VAL A 375 -2.71 19.37 10.32
N LEU A 376 -2.41 18.12 10.68
CA LEU A 376 -1.13 17.72 11.23
C LEU A 376 -0.59 16.52 10.44
N ALA A 377 0.29 16.81 9.49
CA ALA A 377 1.09 15.80 8.83
C ALA A 377 2.32 15.50 9.70
N ILE A 378 2.29 14.37 10.40
CA ILE A 378 3.50 13.83 11.03
C ILE A 378 4.25 13.06 9.96
N THR A 379 5.33 13.67 9.46
CA THR A 379 6.28 12.97 8.59
C THR A 379 7.44 12.44 9.43
N PRO A 380 7.98 11.26 9.11
CA PRO A 380 9.25 10.84 9.71
C PRO A 380 10.32 11.89 9.34
N GLY A 381 10.87 12.59 10.34
CA GLY A 381 11.89 13.60 10.08
C GLY A 381 13.15 12.99 9.45
N PRO A 382 13.80 13.66 8.47
CA PRO A 382 14.97 13.13 7.77
C PRO A 382 16.20 12.89 8.67
N ILE A 383 16.24 13.50 9.85
CA ILE A 383 17.40 13.56 10.75
C ILE A 383 17.26 12.64 11.98
N MET A 384 16.10 12.01 12.17
CA MET A 384 15.76 11.45 13.49
C MET A 384 16.64 10.27 13.91
N TYR A 385 17.17 9.49 12.97
CA TYR A 385 17.84 8.24 13.34
C TYR A 385 19.31 8.42 13.75
N HIS A 386 20.04 9.39 13.20
CA HIS A 386 21.42 9.64 13.60
C HIS A 386 21.51 10.15 15.04
N LEU A 387 20.62 11.08 15.44
CA LEU A 387 20.56 11.61 16.81
C LEU A 387 20.03 10.61 17.85
N LEU A 388 19.03 9.79 17.50
CA LEU A 388 18.52 8.72 18.38
C LEU A 388 19.58 7.62 18.59
N ARG A 389 20.36 7.27 17.56
CA ARG A 389 21.45 6.29 17.65
C ARG A 389 22.55 6.73 18.62
N ASP A 390 22.95 8.00 18.58
CA ASP A 390 24.01 8.52 19.44
C ASP A 390 23.54 8.70 20.89
N LYS A 391 22.28 9.11 21.12
CA LYS A 391 21.69 9.19 22.46
C LYS A 391 21.41 7.82 23.10
N LEU A 392 20.96 6.83 22.33
CA LEU A 392 20.76 5.45 22.82
C LEU A 392 22.08 4.76 23.19
N ARG A 393 23.18 5.09 22.49
CA ARG A 393 24.54 4.66 22.88
C ARG A 393 25.05 5.35 24.16
N ALA A 394 24.53 6.53 24.48
CA ALA A 394 24.92 7.31 25.66
C ALA A 394 24.07 7.01 26.92
N GLY A 395 23.13 6.04 26.86
CA GLY A 395 22.36 5.61 28.04
C GLY A 395 21.26 6.57 28.51
N GLY A 396 20.95 7.63 27.75
CA GLY A 396 19.86 8.54 28.06
C GLY A 396 18.54 8.07 27.43
N TYR A 397 17.67 7.45 28.22
CA TYR A 397 16.30 7.12 27.78
C TYR A 397 15.37 8.30 28.06
N ASP A 398 14.85 8.90 26.99
CA ASP A 398 13.71 9.82 27.03
C ASP A 398 12.52 9.12 26.32
N PRO A 399 11.40 8.84 27.01
CA PRO A 399 10.27 8.10 26.44
C PRO A 399 9.49 8.85 25.35
N TYR A 400 9.79 10.13 25.08
CA TYR A 400 9.05 10.92 24.10
C TYR A 400 9.99 11.55 23.05
N PRO A 401 10.12 10.95 21.85
CA PRO A 401 10.99 11.50 20.82
C PRO A 401 10.40 12.79 20.21
N PRO A 402 11.24 13.76 19.80
CA PRO A 402 10.77 14.99 19.15
C PRO A 402 10.41 14.71 17.68
N TRP A 403 9.13 14.75 17.37
CA TRP A 403 8.57 14.67 16.02
C TRP A 403 8.86 15.96 15.23
N LYS A 404 9.18 15.87 13.93
CA LYS A 404 9.16 17.05 13.04
C LYS A 404 7.71 17.24 12.59
N MET A 405 7.03 18.21 13.19
CA MET A 405 5.66 18.54 12.83
C MET A 405 5.70 19.74 11.88
N SER A 406 5.28 19.53 10.64
CA SER A 406 4.95 20.62 9.74
C SER A 406 3.49 20.98 9.99
N GLY A 407 3.27 22.08 10.72
CA GLY A 407 1.97 22.72 10.84
C GLY A 407 2.02 24.05 10.08
N VAL A 408 0.92 24.41 9.45
CA VAL A 408 0.78 25.75 8.87
C VAL A 408 0.50 26.71 10.03
N ALA A 409 1.50 27.47 10.45
CA ALA A 409 1.26 28.71 11.18
C ALA A 409 1.16 29.81 10.13
N VAL A 410 -0.06 30.26 9.83
CA VAL A 410 -0.28 31.51 9.11
C VAL A 410 -0.51 32.58 10.16
N ASP A 411 0.35 33.60 10.18
CA ASP A 411 0.15 34.81 10.99
C ASP A 411 -1.10 35.59 10.57
#